data_AF-A0A945AHU9-F1
#
_entry.id   AF-A0A945AHU9-F1
#
_cell.length_a   1.000
_cell.length_b   1.000
_cell.length_c   1.000
_cell.angle_alpha   90.00
_cell.angle_beta   90.00
_cell.angle_gamma   90.00
#
_symmetry.space_group_name_H-M   'P 1'
#
loop_
_entity.id
_entity.type
_entity.pdbx_description
1 polymer ?
#
loop_
_entity_poly.entity_id
_entity_poly.type
_entity_poly.pdbx_seq_one_letter_code
_entity_poly.pdbx_strand_id
1 'polypeptide(L)'
;MAKRNALGKGLGALIPGAENDKSTEGSQAETPSGQQVIEITIGDIEPNPHQPRTEFDPKAVSELAQSIREKGILQPISVRRFGSGYQLIAGERRFRAAKQAELEVVPALVMDIGTDQEMMELSLIENIQREDLNPVEEAKAYRMLIDECFLTQEEVAERVGKDRSTVANMLRLLALPREVLEALQTGQIASGHARALLGLDDPDLQIAICQQIIAQGLSVRRVESLVKAYKDGTVKKPQKTQSYKDPNILSLEEDLQRQFGTSVNINRRGQKGKIEIEFYSDDDLNRVLDLIRT
;
A
#
# COMPACT_ATOMS: atom_id res chain seq x y z
N MET A 1 68.62 10.22 13.81
CA MET A 1 68.77 8.80 13.45
C MET A 1 67.46 8.09 13.66
N ALA A 2 67.04 7.32 12.66
CA ALA A 2 65.69 6.80 12.46
C ALA A 2 65.29 5.69 13.46
N LYS A 3 64.01 5.68 13.86
CA LYS A 3 63.33 4.49 14.38
C LYS A 3 62.37 4.00 13.30
N ARG A 4 62.63 2.78 12.83
CA ARG A 4 61.97 2.13 11.69
C ARG A 4 60.54 1.73 12.04
N ASN A 5 59.56 2.16 11.24
CA ASN A 5 58.25 1.53 11.18
C ASN A 5 58.37 0.26 10.33
N ALA A 6 58.31 -0.89 11.01
CA ALA A 6 58.22 -2.20 10.39
C ALA A 6 56.78 -2.71 10.54
N LEU A 7 55.85 -2.18 9.74
CA LEU A 7 54.59 -2.86 9.46
C LEU A 7 54.28 -2.69 7.97
N GLY A 8 54.01 -3.83 7.31
CA GLY A 8 53.96 -3.98 5.87
C GLY A 8 52.98 -3.04 5.17
N LYS A 9 53.29 -2.76 3.90
CA LYS A 9 52.60 -1.88 2.94
C LYS A 9 51.13 -2.25 2.60
N GLY A 10 50.41 -2.95 3.47
CA GLY A 10 49.12 -3.55 3.15
C GLY A 10 47.95 -3.23 4.07
N LEU A 11 48.16 -2.59 5.23
CA LEU A 11 47.08 -2.39 6.22
C LEU A 11 46.60 -0.94 6.38
N GLY A 12 47.31 0.05 5.82
CA GLY A 12 46.90 1.46 5.90
C GLY A 12 45.74 1.86 4.97
N ALA A 13 45.35 1.00 4.02
CA ALA A 13 44.31 1.29 3.03
C ALA A 13 42.89 0.88 3.45
N LEU A 14 42.73 0.29 4.64
CA LEU A 14 41.46 -0.29 5.12
C LEU A 14 40.84 0.49 6.29
N ILE A 15 41.47 1.57 6.74
CA ILE A 15 40.94 2.43 7.81
C ILE A 15 40.90 3.87 7.27
N PRO A 16 39.74 4.40 6.86
CA PRO A 16 39.60 5.82 6.58
C PRO A 16 39.72 6.57 7.91
N GLY A 17 40.78 7.37 8.08
CA GLY A 17 40.87 8.32 9.21
C GLY A 17 42.22 8.43 9.94
N ALA A 18 43.25 7.66 9.58
CA ALA A 18 44.55 7.76 10.25
C ALA A 18 45.50 8.75 9.55
N GLU A 19 45.14 10.03 9.51
CA GLU A 19 46.07 11.18 9.43
C GLU A 19 45.26 12.49 9.39
N ASN A 20 45.04 13.10 10.56
CA ASN A 20 45.22 14.54 10.83
C ASN A 20 44.58 14.90 12.17
N ASP A 21 45.43 15.02 13.20
CA ASP A 21 45.10 15.75 14.40
C ASP A 21 45.94 17.02 14.42
N LYS A 22 45.28 18.15 14.12
CA LYS A 22 45.46 19.44 14.82
C LYS A 22 44.47 20.50 14.33
N SER A 23 43.72 21.01 15.30
CA SER A 23 43.14 22.36 15.45
C SER A 23 41.81 22.73 14.78
N THR A 24 40.78 22.78 15.64
CA THR A 24 39.73 23.82 15.82
C THR A 24 38.51 23.88 14.88
N GLU A 25 37.33 23.79 15.54
CA GLU A 25 35.98 24.28 15.18
C GLU A 25 35.20 23.62 14.03
N GLY A 26 34.06 23.02 14.41
CA GLY A 26 32.98 22.59 13.50
C GLY A 26 33.12 21.16 13.00
N SER A 27 32.51 20.19 13.69
CA SER A 27 32.40 18.80 13.23
C SER A 27 31.49 18.70 12.00
N GLN A 28 32.02 19.04 10.83
CA GLN A 28 31.41 18.76 9.52
C GLN A 28 31.81 17.35 9.10
N ALA A 29 30.92 16.39 9.36
CA ALA A 29 31.07 15.04 8.82
C ALA A 29 30.56 15.06 7.36
N GLU A 30 31.47 14.95 6.41
CA GLU A 30 31.14 14.85 4.98
C GLU A 30 30.48 13.50 4.69
N THR A 31 29.20 13.52 4.31
CA THR A 31 28.52 12.34 3.73
C THR A 31 28.89 12.17 2.24
N PRO A 32 28.81 10.94 1.68
CA PRO A 32 29.28 10.60 0.31
C PRO A 32 28.60 11.35 -0.85
N SER A 33 27.64 12.23 -0.57
CA SER A 33 26.77 12.92 -1.53
C SER A 33 27.05 14.43 -1.65
N GLY A 34 28.11 14.95 -1.03
CA GLY A 34 28.46 16.39 -1.08
C GLY A 34 27.49 17.30 -0.30
N GLN A 35 26.53 16.72 0.41
CA GLN A 35 25.60 17.45 1.27
C GLN A 35 26.18 17.57 2.68
N GLN A 36 26.15 18.79 3.22
CA GLN A 36 26.70 19.10 4.54
C GLN A 36 25.67 18.83 5.64
N VAL A 37 26.05 18.01 6.61
CA VAL A 37 25.31 17.88 7.89
C VAL A 37 25.75 19.04 8.79
N ILE A 38 24.80 19.88 9.19
CA ILE A 38 25.03 20.99 10.11
C ILE A 38 24.11 20.87 11.32
N GLU A 39 24.51 21.43 12.44
CA GLU A 39 23.64 21.57 13.60
C GLU A 39 22.77 22.83 13.46
N ILE A 40 21.46 22.67 13.60
CA ILE A 40 20.48 23.75 13.46
C ILE A 40 19.66 23.85 14.74
N THR A 41 19.42 25.07 15.21
CA THR A 41 18.53 25.33 16.34
C THR A 41 17.13 24.83 16.02
N ILE A 42 16.49 24.10 16.95
CA ILE A 42 15.11 23.61 16.74
C ILE A 42 14.13 24.76 16.46
N GLY A 43 14.35 25.93 17.07
CA GLY A 43 13.52 27.12 16.89
C GLY A 43 13.57 27.72 15.48
N ASP A 44 14.63 27.45 14.72
CA ASP A 44 14.81 27.97 13.35
C ASP A 44 14.22 27.03 12.29
N ILE A 45 13.61 25.90 12.70
CA ILE A 45 13.03 24.89 11.80
C ILE A 45 11.52 24.96 11.85
N GLU A 46 10.91 25.30 10.72
CA GLU A 46 9.46 25.23 10.52
C GLU A 46 9.05 23.82 10.03
N PRO A 47 7.92 23.27 10.51
CA PRO A 47 7.40 21.99 10.05
C PRO A 47 6.89 22.08 8.60
N ASN A 48 6.82 20.93 7.91
CA ASN A 48 6.28 20.86 6.55
C ASN A 48 4.74 21.06 6.57
N PRO A 49 4.19 22.11 5.93
CA PRO A 49 2.73 22.30 5.84
C PRO A 49 2.04 21.22 5.00
N HIS A 50 2.75 20.58 4.07
CA HIS A 50 2.24 19.54 3.18
C HIS A 50 2.46 18.12 3.69
N GLN A 51 2.62 17.95 5.00
CA GLN A 51 2.91 16.64 5.56
C GLN A 51 1.71 15.68 5.42
N PRO A 52 1.84 14.56 4.67
CA PRO A 52 0.72 13.66 4.42
C PRO A 52 0.36 12.80 5.64
N ARG A 53 1.27 12.65 6.61
CA ARG A 53 1.02 11.90 7.85
C ARG A 53 0.54 12.83 8.95
N THR A 54 -0.76 12.81 9.24
CA THR A 54 -1.39 13.57 10.32
C THR A 54 -1.41 12.84 11.66
N GLU A 55 -1.37 11.49 11.64
CA GLU A 55 -1.44 10.66 12.85
C GLU A 55 -0.08 10.08 13.26
N PHE A 56 0.35 10.39 14.49
CA PHE A 56 1.54 9.84 15.13
C PHE A 56 1.17 9.17 16.43
N ASP A 57 1.68 7.96 16.67
CA ASP A 57 1.51 7.28 17.94
C ASP A 57 2.31 8.01 19.04
N PRO A 58 1.65 8.62 20.04
CA PRO A 58 2.33 9.37 21.09
C PRO A 58 3.28 8.51 21.93
N LYS A 59 3.02 7.20 22.07
CA LYS A 59 3.93 6.28 22.79
C LYS A 59 5.24 6.11 22.03
N ALA A 60 5.16 5.82 20.74
CA ALA A 60 6.33 5.64 19.88
C ALA A 60 7.18 6.93 19.74
N VAL A 61 6.56 8.11 19.82
CA VAL A 61 7.29 9.39 19.86
C VAL A 61 8.01 9.57 21.20
N SER A 62 7.35 9.24 22.31
CA SER A 62 7.95 9.34 23.65
C SER A 62 9.13 8.39 23.85
N GLU A 63 9.03 7.15 23.37
CA GLU A 63 10.13 6.18 23.39
C GLU A 63 11.34 6.68 22.57
N LEU A 64 11.08 7.25 21.39
CA LEU A 64 12.12 7.85 20.56
C LEU A 64 12.74 9.08 21.24
N ALA A 65 11.95 9.91 21.94
CA ALA A 65 12.45 11.06 22.68
C ALA A 65 13.37 10.64 23.83
N GLN A 66 13.05 9.55 24.53
CA GLN A 66 13.93 9.00 25.56
C GLN A 66 15.26 8.51 24.97
N SER A 67 15.21 7.78 23.85
CA SER A 67 16.42 7.35 23.12
C SER A 67 17.27 8.53 22.63
N ILE A 68 16.63 9.56 22.07
CA ILE A 68 17.30 10.78 21.60
C ILE A 68 17.94 11.56 22.76
N ARG A 69 17.31 11.59 23.94
CA ARG A 69 17.89 12.24 25.12
C ARG A 69 19.18 11.56 25.58
N GLU A 70 19.27 10.23 25.46
CA GLU A 70 20.44 9.45 25.90
C GLU A 70 21.56 9.42 24.85
N LYS A 71 21.21 9.34 23.57
CA LYS A 71 22.17 9.03 22.47
C LYS A 71 22.26 10.12 21.40
N GLY A 72 21.45 11.17 21.49
CA GLY A 72 21.30 12.15 20.43
C GLY A 72 20.57 11.61 19.20
N ILE A 73 20.51 12.42 18.16
CA ILE A 73 19.90 12.04 16.87
C ILE A 73 20.99 11.38 16.00
N LEU A 74 20.89 10.07 15.81
CA LEU A 74 21.86 9.31 15.01
C LEU A 74 21.71 9.54 13.49
N GLN A 75 20.48 9.72 13.02
CA GLN A 75 20.20 10.01 11.61
C GLN A 75 19.74 11.46 11.48
N PRO A 76 20.45 12.32 10.73
CA PRO A 76 20.10 13.73 10.59
C PRO A 76 18.73 13.91 9.93
N ILE A 77 18.01 14.95 10.34
CA ILE A 77 16.77 15.37 9.66
C ILE A 77 17.11 16.03 8.33
N SER A 78 16.17 16.10 7.38
CA SER A 78 16.41 16.80 6.12
C SER A 78 15.63 18.10 6.09
N VAL A 79 16.29 19.20 5.74
CA VAL A 79 15.69 20.55 5.72
C VAL A 79 16.07 21.30 4.43
N ARG A 80 15.28 22.31 4.05
CA ARG A 80 15.68 23.33 3.05
C ARG A 80 15.84 24.69 3.71
N ARG A 81 16.58 25.60 3.08
CA ARG A 81 16.61 27.01 3.46
C ARG A 81 15.26 27.66 3.11
N PHE A 82 14.63 28.34 4.05
CA PHE A 82 13.36 29.02 3.83
C PHE A 82 13.29 30.32 4.65
N GLY A 83 13.17 31.47 3.98
CA GLY A 83 13.22 32.77 4.63
C GLY A 83 14.55 32.99 5.37
N SER A 84 14.47 33.31 6.66
CA SER A 84 15.64 33.48 7.56
C SER A 84 16.02 32.20 8.30
N GLY A 85 15.29 31.10 8.12
CA GLY A 85 15.49 29.84 8.84
C GLY A 85 15.46 28.65 7.89
N TYR A 86 14.87 27.56 8.37
CA TYR A 86 14.83 26.28 7.69
C TYR A 86 13.43 25.71 7.70
N GLN A 87 13.11 24.89 6.71
CA GLN A 87 11.86 24.15 6.68
C GLN A 87 12.13 22.65 6.58
N LEU A 88 11.46 21.88 7.43
CA LEU A 88 11.61 20.43 7.50
C LEU A 88 11.05 19.77 6.25
N ILE A 89 11.84 18.89 5.63
CA ILE A 89 11.44 18.09 4.47
C ILE A 89 11.09 16.68 4.93
N ALA A 90 11.99 16.06 5.70
CA ALA A 90 11.85 14.69 6.16
C ALA A 90 12.36 14.53 7.60
N GLY A 91 11.76 13.59 8.33
CA GLY A 91 12.16 13.29 9.71
C GLY A 91 11.27 13.89 10.80
N GLU A 92 10.00 14.18 10.52
CA GLU A 92 9.05 14.78 11.49
C GLU A 92 9.01 14.07 12.85
N ARG A 93 9.03 12.73 12.87
CA ARG A 93 9.06 11.97 14.15
C ARG A 93 10.30 12.29 14.97
N ARG A 94 11.46 12.43 14.32
CA ARG A 94 12.74 12.81 14.96
C ARG A 94 12.71 14.25 15.43
N PHE A 95 12.17 15.16 14.61
CA PHE A 95 11.99 16.57 14.98
C PHE A 95 11.08 16.74 16.21
N ARG A 96 9.92 16.07 16.23
CA ARG A 96 9.00 16.08 17.38
C ARG A 96 9.63 15.46 18.62
N ALA A 97 10.30 14.32 18.48
CA ALA A 97 10.97 13.66 19.59
C ALA A 97 12.13 14.51 20.13
N ALA A 98 12.86 15.22 19.28
CA ALA A 98 13.92 16.16 19.68
C ALA A 98 13.35 17.36 20.46
N LYS A 99 12.22 17.90 20.01
CA LYS A 99 11.49 18.96 20.72
C LYS A 99 10.99 18.49 22.09
N GLN A 100 10.50 17.25 22.18
CA GLN A 100 10.10 16.63 23.46
C GLN A 100 11.29 16.26 24.35
N ALA A 101 12.45 15.99 23.76
CA ALA A 101 13.70 15.74 24.48
C ALA A 101 14.38 17.04 24.96
N GLU A 102 13.83 18.21 24.61
CA GLU A 102 14.36 19.55 24.94
C GLU A 102 15.78 19.78 24.41
N LEU A 103 16.09 19.22 23.23
CA LEU A 103 17.35 19.52 22.56
C LEU A 103 17.34 20.96 22.03
N GLU A 104 18.45 21.68 22.19
CA GLU A 104 18.60 23.02 21.62
C GLU A 104 18.89 22.97 20.12
N VAL A 105 19.73 22.02 19.71
CA VAL A 105 20.19 21.83 18.33
C VAL A 105 19.93 20.41 17.84
N VAL A 106 19.72 20.28 16.53
CA VAL A 106 19.53 19.00 15.85
C VAL A 106 20.43 18.89 14.62
N PRO A 107 21.06 17.73 14.38
CA PRO A 107 21.81 17.49 13.15
C PRO A 107 20.85 17.41 11.97
N ALA A 108 21.10 18.26 10.98
CA ALA A 108 20.26 18.42 9.81
C ALA A 108 21.09 18.45 8.51
N LEU A 109 20.58 17.77 7.50
CA LEU A 109 21.07 17.80 6.13
C LEU A 109 20.36 18.93 5.40
N VAL A 110 21.09 19.96 5.00
CA VAL A 110 20.53 21.06 4.22
C VAL A 110 20.53 20.68 2.74
N MET A 111 19.34 20.60 2.17
CA MET A 111 19.14 20.35 0.75
C MET A 111 18.87 21.67 0.03
N ASP A 112 19.58 21.91 -1.07
CA ASP A 112 19.40 23.07 -1.93
C ASP A 112 18.15 22.87 -2.81
N ILE A 113 17.00 23.16 -2.23
CA ILE A 113 15.68 23.04 -2.88
C ILE A 113 15.08 24.43 -2.99
N GLY A 114 14.87 24.88 -4.22
CA GLY A 114 14.44 26.25 -4.51
C GLY A 114 12.92 26.42 -4.49
N THR A 115 12.16 25.34 -4.64
CA THR A 115 10.71 25.41 -4.84
C THR A 115 9.92 24.48 -3.91
N ASP A 116 8.68 24.85 -3.61
CA ASP A 116 7.74 24.03 -2.83
C ASP A 116 7.40 22.72 -3.55
N GLN A 117 7.40 22.78 -4.88
CA GLN A 117 7.15 21.63 -5.75
C GLN A 117 8.26 20.56 -5.62
N GLU A 118 9.54 20.97 -5.69
CA GLU A 118 10.69 20.07 -5.48
C GLU A 118 10.69 19.47 -4.07
N MET A 119 10.28 20.25 -3.07
CA MET A 119 10.14 19.77 -1.69
C MET A 119 9.04 18.71 -1.57
N MET A 120 7.88 18.95 -2.17
CA MET A 120 6.77 18.00 -2.22
C MET A 120 7.18 16.72 -2.96
N GLU A 121 7.86 16.85 -4.10
CA GLU A 121 8.38 15.75 -4.89
C GLU A 121 9.28 14.84 -4.03
N LEU A 122 10.29 15.42 -3.37
CA LEU A 122 11.22 14.67 -2.51
C LEU A 122 10.51 14.00 -1.32
N SER A 123 9.55 14.69 -0.69
CA SER A 123 8.76 14.13 0.40
C SER A 123 7.91 12.95 -0.07
N LEU A 124 7.37 13.00 -1.29
CA LEU A 124 6.57 11.92 -1.86
C LEU A 124 7.46 10.72 -2.24
N ILE A 125 8.61 10.97 -2.86
CA ILE A 125 9.57 9.91 -3.25
C ILE A 125 10.09 9.17 -2.01
N GLU A 126 10.51 9.89 -0.95
CA GLU A 126 10.96 9.27 0.30
C GLU A 126 9.88 8.39 0.92
N ASN A 127 8.62 8.86 0.89
CA ASN A 127 7.51 8.09 1.42
C ASN A 127 7.23 6.85 0.56
N ILE A 128 7.27 6.96 -0.78
CA ILE A 128 7.10 5.84 -1.73
C ILE A 128 8.14 4.75 -1.53
N GLN A 129 9.38 5.11 -1.19
CA GLN A 129 10.48 4.15 -1.00
C GLN A 129 10.41 3.37 0.33
N ARG A 130 9.36 3.56 1.14
CA ARG A 130 9.14 2.79 2.38
C ARG A 130 8.53 1.42 2.06
N GLU A 131 9.01 0.38 2.75
CA GLU A 131 8.63 -1.02 2.48
C GLU A 131 7.16 -1.37 2.81
N ASP A 132 6.45 -0.53 3.57
CA ASP A 132 5.13 -0.84 4.13
C ASP A 132 3.93 -0.29 3.33
N LEU A 133 4.15 0.35 2.18
CA LEU A 133 3.06 0.95 1.40
C LEU A 133 2.14 -0.09 0.78
N ASN A 134 0.83 0.10 0.91
CA ASN A 134 -0.12 -0.72 0.19
C ASN A 134 -0.23 -0.27 -1.29
N PRO A 135 -0.63 -1.17 -2.22
CA PRO A 135 -0.69 -0.85 -3.65
C PRO A 135 -1.58 0.34 -4.02
N VAL A 136 -2.61 0.63 -3.21
CA VAL A 136 -3.52 1.77 -3.44
C VAL A 136 -2.86 3.08 -3.02
N GLU A 137 -2.15 3.11 -1.90
CA GLU A 137 -1.36 4.25 -1.44
C GLU A 137 -0.21 4.56 -2.40
N GLU A 138 0.49 3.53 -2.87
CA GLU A 138 1.54 3.68 -3.88
C GLU A 138 0.99 4.30 -5.17
N ALA A 139 -0.16 3.80 -5.67
CA ALA A 139 -0.81 4.37 -6.84
C ALA A 139 -1.27 5.82 -6.63
N LYS A 140 -1.78 6.17 -5.44
CA LYS A 140 -2.15 7.55 -5.08
C LYS A 140 -0.93 8.46 -5.04
N ALA A 141 0.19 7.99 -4.49
CA ALA A 141 1.43 8.76 -4.43
C ALA A 141 2.00 9.01 -5.84
N TYR A 142 1.96 8.02 -6.74
CA TYR A 142 2.28 8.22 -8.16
C TYR A 142 1.36 9.24 -8.83
N ARG A 143 0.06 9.22 -8.53
CA ARG A 143 -0.89 10.20 -9.06
C ARG A 143 -0.55 11.62 -8.59
N MET A 144 -0.22 11.78 -7.30
CA MET A 144 0.19 13.08 -6.76
C MET A 144 1.47 13.62 -7.42
N LEU A 145 2.47 12.77 -7.65
CA LEU A 145 3.69 13.17 -8.37
C LEU A 145 3.39 13.67 -9.80
N ILE A 146 2.39 13.10 -10.46
CA ILE A 146 1.99 13.51 -11.81
C ILE A 146 1.20 14.82 -11.77
N ASP A 147 0.20 14.91 -10.89
CA ASP A 147 -0.76 16.01 -10.89
C ASP A 147 -0.19 17.28 -10.24
N GLU A 148 0.55 17.13 -9.13
CA GLU A 148 1.04 18.25 -8.31
C GLU A 148 2.50 18.62 -8.61
N CYS A 149 3.32 17.63 -9.01
CA CYS A 149 4.71 17.87 -9.41
C CYS A 149 4.88 17.94 -10.94
N PHE A 150 3.78 17.85 -11.71
CA PHE A 150 3.74 17.93 -13.17
C PHE A 150 4.67 16.94 -13.89
N LEU A 151 4.95 15.80 -13.25
CA LEU A 151 5.82 14.77 -13.80
C LEU A 151 5.06 13.88 -14.80
N THR A 152 5.76 13.41 -15.81
CA THR A 152 5.27 12.34 -16.68
C THR A 152 5.39 10.99 -15.98
N GLN A 153 4.63 9.99 -16.45
CA GLN A 153 4.76 8.60 -15.93
C GLN A 153 6.16 8.03 -16.09
N GLU A 154 6.92 8.52 -17.08
CA GLU A 154 8.29 8.09 -17.36
C GLU A 154 9.27 8.66 -16.32
N GLU A 155 9.14 9.96 -16.03
CA GLU A 155 9.91 10.64 -14.99
C GLU A 155 9.62 10.11 -13.58
N VAL A 156 8.35 9.78 -13.29
CA VAL A 156 8.00 9.12 -12.02
C VAL A 156 8.68 7.77 -11.92
N ALA A 157 8.66 6.97 -13.00
CA ALA A 157 9.28 5.65 -13.03
C ALA A 157 10.80 5.71 -12.77
N GLU A 158 11.48 6.66 -13.38
CA GLU A 158 12.91 6.92 -13.17
C GLU A 158 13.21 7.28 -11.71
N ARG A 159 12.46 8.24 -11.13
CA ARG A 159 12.65 8.71 -9.75
C ARG A 159 12.40 7.64 -8.69
N VAL A 160 11.46 6.74 -8.93
CA VAL A 160 11.08 5.68 -7.98
C VAL A 160 11.79 4.35 -8.28
N GLY A 161 12.64 4.29 -9.31
CA GLY A 161 13.42 3.10 -9.67
C GLY A 161 12.56 1.93 -10.15
N LYS A 162 11.50 2.20 -10.90
CA LYS A 162 10.56 1.19 -11.44
C LYS A 162 10.44 1.31 -12.95
N ASP A 163 9.89 0.27 -13.59
CA ASP A 163 9.52 0.36 -14.99
C ASP A 163 8.31 1.29 -15.19
N ARG A 164 8.31 2.04 -16.29
CA ARG A 164 7.15 2.86 -16.71
C ARG A 164 5.85 2.05 -16.77
N SER A 165 5.93 0.80 -17.19
CA SER A 165 4.77 -0.12 -17.25
C SER A 165 4.20 -0.42 -15.86
N THR A 166 5.05 -0.48 -14.83
CA THR A 166 4.64 -0.69 -13.43
C THR A 166 3.88 0.51 -12.91
N VAL A 167 4.40 1.73 -13.13
CA VAL A 167 3.73 2.98 -12.75
C VAL A 167 2.37 3.08 -13.45
N ALA A 168 2.32 2.86 -14.76
CA ALA A 168 1.07 2.88 -15.52
C ALA A 168 0.05 1.86 -15.00
N ASN A 169 0.48 0.63 -14.67
CA ASN A 169 -0.40 -0.40 -14.12
C ASN A 169 -0.95 -0.04 -12.73
N MET A 170 -0.13 0.56 -11.86
CA MET A 170 -0.58 1.02 -10.55
C MET A 170 -1.61 2.15 -10.67
N LEU A 171 -1.33 3.14 -11.51
CA LEU A 171 -2.27 4.26 -11.74
C LEU A 171 -3.63 3.78 -12.24
N ARG A 172 -3.67 2.74 -13.07
CA ARG A 172 -4.93 2.15 -13.56
C ARG A 172 -5.77 1.56 -12.44
N LEU A 173 -5.18 1.08 -11.35
CA LEU A 173 -5.94 0.52 -10.22
C LEU A 173 -6.90 1.54 -9.62
N LEU A 174 -6.53 2.83 -9.63
CA LEU A 174 -7.37 3.92 -9.12
C LEU A 174 -8.70 4.09 -9.88
N ALA A 175 -8.84 3.48 -11.06
CA ALA A 175 -10.10 3.47 -11.80
C ALA A 175 -11.10 2.40 -11.30
N LEU A 176 -10.68 1.50 -10.40
CA LEU A 176 -11.56 0.48 -9.84
C LEU A 176 -12.59 1.09 -8.86
N PRO A 177 -13.76 0.46 -8.71
CA PRO A 177 -14.75 0.82 -7.71
C PRO A 177 -14.18 0.81 -6.29
N ARG A 178 -14.75 1.64 -5.43
CA ARG A 178 -14.28 1.83 -4.05
C ARG A 178 -14.20 0.50 -3.29
N GLU A 179 -15.19 -0.37 -3.45
CA GLU A 179 -15.26 -1.67 -2.79
C GLU A 179 -14.07 -2.57 -3.18
N VAL A 180 -13.64 -2.52 -4.44
CA VAL A 180 -12.48 -3.29 -4.92
C VAL A 180 -11.18 -2.68 -4.42
N LEU A 181 -11.09 -1.35 -4.38
CA LEU A 181 -9.94 -0.65 -3.80
C LEU A 181 -9.79 -0.93 -2.31
N GLU A 182 -10.88 -0.96 -1.54
CA GLU A 182 -10.89 -1.31 -0.12
C GLU A 182 -10.43 -2.77 0.10
N ALA A 183 -10.91 -3.71 -0.71
CA ALA A 183 -10.47 -5.10 -0.68
C ALA A 183 -8.96 -5.25 -0.99
N LEU A 184 -8.43 -4.44 -1.91
CA LEU A 184 -7.00 -4.41 -2.23
C LEU A 184 -6.19 -3.77 -1.08
N GLN A 185 -6.67 -2.67 -0.51
CA GLN A 185 -6.03 -1.95 0.57
C GLN A 185 -5.92 -2.81 1.84
N THR A 186 -6.95 -3.58 2.14
CA THR A 186 -6.99 -4.50 3.29
C THR A 186 -6.29 -5.84 3.02
N GLY A 187 -5.74 -6.05 1.82
CA GLY A 187 -5.03 -7.27 1.45
C GLY A 187 -5.92 -8.49 1.21
N GLN A 188 -7.25 -8.33 1.14
CA GLN A 188 -8.18 -9.41 0.83
C GLN A 188 -8.01 -9.92 -0.61
N ILE A 189 -7.54 -9.05 -1.51
CA ILE A 189 -7.15 -9.43 -2.87
C ILE A 189 -5.74 -8.90 -3.18
N ALA A 190 -4.95 -9.67 -3.93
CA ALA A 190 -3.67 -9.22 -4.45
C ALA A 190 -3.82 -8.27 -5.66
N SER A 191 -2.77 -7.47 -5.93
CA SER A 191 -2.74 -6.54 -7.08
C SER A 191 -2.94 -7.23 -8.44
N GLY A 192 -2.60 -8.52 -8.56
CA GLY A 192 -2.90 -9.33 -9.74
C GLY A 192 -4.40 -9.51 -9.98
N HIS A 193 -5.19 -9.73 -8.93
CA HIS A 193 -6.66 -9.81 -9.03
C HIS A 193 -7.24 -8.47 -9.49
N ALA A 194 -6.81 -7.38 -8.87
CA ALA A 194 -7.26 -6.03 -9.21
C ALA A 194 -6.93 -5.68 -10.68
N ARG A 195 -5.73 -6.04 -11.17
CA ARG A 195 -5.37 -5.89 -12.58
C ARG A 195 -6.24 -6.71 -13.53
N ALA A 196 -6.64 -7.92 -13.15
CA ALA A 196 -7.55 -8.73 -13.95
C ALA A 196 -8.95 -8.09 -14.02
N LEU A 197 -9.47 -7.56 -12.89
CA LEU A 197 -10.77 -6.89 -12.83
C LEU A 197 -10.85 -5.64 -13.72
N LEU A 198 -9.75 -4.90 -13.89
CA LEU A 198 -9.65 -3.79 -14.85
C LEU A 198 -9.91 -4.20 -16.29
N GLY A 199 -9.88 -5.50 -16.60
CA GLY A 199 -10.27 -6.03 -17.89
C GLY A 199 -11.79 -5.99 -18.13
N LEU A 200 -12.61 -5.63 -17.15
CA LEU A 200 -14.07 -5.53 -17.27
C LEU A 200 -14.48 -4.06 -17.35
N ASP A 201 -15.46 -3.75 -18.21
CA ASP A 201 -15.94 -2.37 -18.39
C ASP A 201 -17.08 -2.00 -17.42
N ASP A 202 -17.68 -3.00 -16.76
CA ASP A 202 -18.85 -2.83 -15.89
C ASP A 202 -18.45 -2.82 -14.40
N PRO A 203 -18.60 -1.69 -13.69
CA PRO A 203 -18.31 -1.56 -12.26
C PRO A 203 -19.04 -2.58 -11.38
N ASP A 204 -20.33 -2.85 -11.65
CA ASP A 204 -21.12 -3.79 -10.86
C ASP A 204 -20.55 -5.22 -10.99
N LEU A 205 -20.06 -5.56 -12.18
CA LEU A 205 -19.46 -6.85 -12.46
C LEU A 205 -18.09 -7.00 -11.78
N GLN A 206 -17.28 -5.93 -11.76
CA GLN A 206 -16.02 -5.90 -11.04
C GLN A 206 -16.22 -6.15 -9.55
N ILE A 207 -17.22 -5.51 -8.93
CA ILE A 207 -17.57 -5.70 -7.52
C ILE A 207 -18.04 -7.15 -7.27
N ALA A 208 -18.93 -7.68 -8.11
CA ALA A 208 -19.45 -9.03 -7.95
C ALA A 208 -18.33 -10.10 -8.03
N ILE A 209 -17.40 -9.95 -8.97
CA ILE A 209 -16.28 -10.89 -9.11
C ILE A 209 -15.28 -10.70 -7.96
N CYS A 210 -15.05 -9.47 -7.48
CA CYS A 210 -14.25 -9.21 -6.29
C CYS A 210 -14.80 -9.98 -5.07
N GLN A 211 -16.11 -9.89 -4.81
CA GLN A 211 -16.76 -10.65 -3.75
C GLN A 211 -16.60 -12.17 -3.94
N GLN A 212 -16.70 -12.65 -5.18
CA GLN A 212 -16.47 -14.05 -5.50
C GLN A 212 -15.03 -14.49 -5.23
N ILE A 213 -14.04 -13.65 -5.53
CA ILE A 213 -12.62 -13.91 -5.25
C ILE A 213 -12.41 -14.09 -3.74
N ILE A 214 -12.98 -13.19 -2.94
CA ILE A 214 -12.86 -13.21 -1.47
C ILE A 214 -13.55 -14.45 -0.90
N ALA A 215 -14.77 -14.75 -1.36
CA ALA A 215 -15.55 -15.87 -0.84
C ALA A 215 -14.98 -17.25 -1.20
N GLN A 216 -14.40 -17.40 -2.40
CA GLN A 216 -13.95 -18.68 -2.94
C GLN A 216 -12.43 -18.84 -2.97
N GLY A 217 -11.66 -17.82 -2.56
CA GLY A 217 -10.19 -17.86 -2.58
C GLY A 217 -9.62 -18.07 -3.98
N LEU A 218 -10.21 -17.41 -5.00
CA LEU A 218 -9.82 -17.63 -6.40
C LEU A 218 -8.38 -17.18 -6.67
N SER A 219 -7.66 -17.94 -7.49
CA SER A 219 -6.32 -17.55 -7.95
C SER A 219 -6.38 -16.52 -9.08
N VAL A 220 -5.32 -15.70 -9.22
CA VAL A 220 -5.19 -14.69 -10.29
C VAL A 220 -5.48 -15.27 -11.67
N ARG A 221 -4.90 -16.43 -12.00
CA ARG A 221 -5.12 -17.11 -13.29
C ARG A 221 -6.58 -17.49 -13.52
N ARG A 222 -7.29 -17.89 -12.46
CA ARG A 222 -8.72 -18.23 -12.54
C ARG A 222 -9.55 -16.98 -12.79
N VAL A 223 -9.22 -15.87 -12.13
CA VAL A 223 -9.86 -14.57 -12.35
C VAL A 223 -9.61 -14.06 -13.77
N GLU A 224 -8.38 -14.11 -14.27
CA GLU A 224 -8.05 -13.75 -15.65
C GLU A 224 -8.86 -14.57 -16.67
N SER A 225 -8.97 -15.88 -16.44
CA SER A 225 -9.77 -16.77 -17.29
C SER A 225 -11.26 -16.41 -17.25
N LEU A 226 -11.79 -16.09 -16.06
CA LEU A 226 -13.17 -15.69 -15.86
C LEU A 226 -13.48 -14.35 -16.53
N VAL A 227 -12.61 -13.34 -16.37
CA VAL A 227 -12.71 -12.04 -17.04
C VAL A 227 -12.69 -12.19 -18.55
N LYS A 228 -11.77 -13.01 -19.08
CA LYS A 228 -11.71 -13.33 -20.51
C LYS A 228 -13.01 -13.97 -21.00
N ALA A 229 -13.54 -14.94 -20.24
CA ALA A 229 -14.78 -15.62 -20.60
C ALA A 229 -16.00 -14.67 -20.64
N TYR A 230 -16.05 -13.66 -19.77
CA TYR A 230 -17.04 -12.58 -19.81
C TYR A 230 -16.88 -11.67 -21.03
N LYS A 231 -15.64 -11.32 -21.39
CA LYS A 231 -15.35 -10.51 -22.59
C LYS A 231 -15.71 -11.24 -23.89
N ASP A 232 -15.42 -12.53 -23.97
CA ASP A 232 -15.70 -13.37 -25.13
C ASP A 232 -17.20 -13.73 -25.24
N GLY A 233 -18.05 -13.27 -24.32
CA GLY A 233 -19.50 -13.55 -24.30
C GLY A 233 -19.87 -14.99 -23.96
N THR A 234 -18.89 -15.83 -23.64
CA THR A 234 -19.06 -17.26 -23.30
C THR A 234 -19.72 -17.46 -21.94
N VAL A 235 -19.65 -16.46 -21.05
CA VAL A 235 -20.30 -16.45 -19.75
C VAL A 235 -21.24 -15.24 -19.67
N LYS A 236 -22.53 -15.48 -19.41
CA LYS A 236 -23.50 -14.41 -19.20
C LYS A 236 -23.23 -13.73 -17.85
N LYS A 237 -23.37 -12.39 -17.80
CA LYS A 237 -23.29 -11.58 -16.55
C LYS A 237 -23.98 -12.34 -15.41
N PRO A 238 -23.38 -12.42 -14.21
CA PRO A 238 -24.08 -12.94 -13.05
C PRO A 238 -25.33 -12.07 -12.90
N GLN A 239 -26.50 -12.63 -13.19
CA GLN A 239 -27.74 -11.94 -12.95
C GLN A 239 -27.79 -11.71 -11.45
N LYS A 240 -27.97 -10.45 -11.03
CA LYS A 240 -28.33 -10.12 -9.65
C LYS A 240 -29.50 -11.03 -9.28
N THR A 241 -29.26 -12.10 -8.52
CA THR A 241 -30.34 -12.78 -7.81
C THR A 241 -30.72 -11.84 -6.68
N GLN A 242 -31.51 -10.81 -7.01
CA GLN A 242 -32.46 -10.27 -6.06
C GLN A 242 -33.39 -11.43 -5.71
N SER A 243 -33.00 -12.22 -4.72
CA SER A 243 -33.85 -13.22 -4.12
C SER A 243 -34.87 -12.49 -3.24
N TYR A 244 -35.88 -11.89 -3.86
CA TYR A 244 -37.21 -11.93 -3.26
C TYR A 244 -37.84 -13.21 -3.82
N LYS A 245 -37.55 -14.35 -3.17
CA LYS A 245 -38.36 -15.56 -3.42
C LYS A 245 -39.79 -15.20 -3.02
N ASP A 246 -40.75 -15.42 -3.92
CA ASP A 246 -42.18 -15.23 -3.67
C ASP A 246 -42.56 -16.01 -2.39
N PRO A 247 -43.26 -15.39 -1.41
CA PRO A 247 -43.66 -16.06 -0.17
C PRO A 247 -44.38 -17.40 -0.39
N ASN A 248 -45.12 -17.55 -1.50
CA ASN A 248 -45.78 -18.81 -1.86
C ASN A 248 -44.80 -19.89 -2.33
N ILE A 249 -43.66 -19.51 -2.90
CA ILE A 249 -42.61 -20.47 -3.30
C ILE A 249 -41.84 -20.94 -2.06
N LEU A 250 -41.58 -20.04 -1.12
CA LEU A 250 -40.93 -20.38 0.15
C LEU A 250 -41.77 -21.39 0.96
N SER A 251 -43.09 -21.18 1.06
CA SER A 251 -43.96 -22.14 1.76
C SER A 251 -43.98 -23.52 1.07
N LEU A 252 -43.99 -23.55 -0.27
CA LEU A 252 -43.91 -24.81 -1.02
C LEU A 252 -42.56 -25.51 -0.86
N GLU A 253 -41.45 -24.75 -0.79
CA GLU A 253 -40.14 -25.31 -0.48
C GLU A 253 -40.11 -25.95 0.91
N GLU A 254 -40.64 -25.28 1.94
CA GLU A 254 -40.72 -25.81 3.30
C GLU A 254 -41.57 -27.07 3.39
N ASP A 255 -42.72 -27.12 2.71
CA ASP A 255 -43.60 -28.29 2.68
C ASP A 255 -42.91 -29.49 2.01
N LEU A 256 -42.26 -29.27 0.87
CA LEU A 256 -41.52 -30.33 0.17
C LEU A 256 -40.29 -30.78 0.96
N GLN A 257 -39.59 -29.87 1.65
CA GLN A 257 -38.48 -30.23 2.54
C GLN A 257 -38.95 -31.09 3.72
N ARG A 258 -40.10 -30.78 4.32
CA ARG A 258 -40.71 -31.61 5.38
C ARG A 258 -41.11 -33.00 4.86
N GLN A 259 -41.64 -33.08 3.65
CA GLN A 259 -42.07 -34.35 3.05
C GLN A 259 -40.90 -35.23 2.61
N PHE A 260 -39.90 -34.64 1.93
CA PHE A 260 -38.74 -35.37 1.41
C PHE A 260 -37.60 -35.52 2.41
N GLY A 261 -37.59 -34.76 3.51
CA GLY A 261 -36.54 -34.84 4.53
C GLY A 261 -35.14 -34.44 4.04
N THR A 262 -35.07 -33.68 2.94
CA THR A 262 -33.83 -33.20 2.32
C THR A 262 -34.05 -31.80 1.75
N SER A 263 -32.98 -31.10 1.37
CA SER A 263 -33.03 -29.76 0.81
C SER A 263 -33.74 -29.76 -0.54
N VAL A 264 -34.78 -28.93 -0.67
CA VAL A 264 -35.55 -28.73 -1.90
C VAL A 264 -35.52 -27.26 -2.28
N ASN A 265 -35.22 -26.98 -3.55
CA ASN A 265 -35.16 -25.64 -4.12
C ASN A 265 -36.06 -25.55 -5.35
N ILE A 266 -36.96 -24.56 -5.39
CA ILE A 266 -37.92 -24.35 -6.47
C ILE A 266 -37.51 -23.10 -7.26
N ASN A 267 -36.96 -23.33 -8.45
CA ASN A 267 -36.60 -22.27 -9.39
C ASN A 267 -37.70 -22.09 -10.44
N ARG A 268 -38.59 -21.11 -10.25
CA ARG A 268 -39.73 -20.81 -11.15
C ARG A 268 -39.46 -19.60 -12.04
N ARG A 269 -39.78 -19.72 -13.34
CA ARG A 269 -39.82 -18.62 -14.33
C ARG A 269 -41.17 -18.63 -15.07
N GLY A 270 -42.11 -17.79 -14.63
CA GLY A 270 -43.46 -17.74 -15.18
C GLY A 270 -44.28 -18.99 -14.82
N GLN A 271 -44.80 -19.72 -15.81
CA GLN A 271 -45.50 -21.00 -15.61
C GLN A 271 -44.59 -22.23 -15.67
N LYS A 272 -43.31 -22.08 -16.05
CA LYS A 272 -42.34 -23.18 -16.08
C LYS A 272 -41.38 -23.04 -14.90
N GLY A 273 -40.89 -24.16 -14.39
CA GLY A 273 -39.96 -24.17 -13.28
C GLY A 273 -39.19 -25.48 -13.19
N LYS A 274 -38.23 -25.49 -12.27
CA LYS A 274 -37.47 -26.68 -11.87
C LYS A 274 -37.60 -26.85 -10.36
N ILE A 275 -37.77 -28.09 -9.94
CA ILE A 275 -37.65 -28.49 -8.55
C ILE A 275 -36.35 -29.28 -8.47
N GLU A 276 -35.42 -28.81 -7.65
CA GLU A 276 -34.13 -29.44 -7.39
C GLU A 276 -34.18 -30.03 -5.99
N ILE A 277 -34.01 -31.36 -5.89
CA ILE A 277 -33.98 -32.10 -4.64
C ILE A 277 -32.56 -32.59 -4.46
N GLU A 278 -31.89 -32.15 -3.40
CA GLU A 278 -30.56 -32.65 -3.04
C GLU A 278 -30.68 -34.03 -2.41
N PHE A 279 -29.73 -34.91 -2.66
CA PHE A 279 -29.60 -36.19 -1.98
C PHE A 279 -28.14 -36.34 -1.53
N TYR A 280 -27.93 -36.93 -0.36
CA TYR A 280 -26.60 -37.02 0.23
C TYR A 280 -26.02 -38.44 0.23
N SER A 281 -26.79 -39.44 -0.21
CA SER A 281 -26.36 -40.82 -0.44
C SER A 281 -27.27 -41.55 -1.44
N ASP A 282 -26.83 -42.71 -1.92
CA ASP A 282 -27.66 -43.58 -2.78
C ASP A 282 -28.92 -44.10 -2.05
N ASP A 283 -28.80 -44.36 -0.74
CA ASP A 283 -29.94 -44.74 0.11
C ASP A 283 -30.96 -43.59 0.23
N ASP A 284 -30.47 -42.35 0.34
CA ASP A 284 -31.29 -41.14 0.40
C ASP A 284 -32.00 -40.87 -0.93
N LEU A 285 -31.31 -41.07 -2.05
CA LEU A 285 -31.90 -41.02 -3.39
C LEU A 285 -33.03 -42.05 -3.54
N ASN A 286 -32.80 -43.30 -3.13
CA ASN A 286 -33.83 -44.34 -3.19
C ASN A 286 -35.06 -44.00 -2.33
N ARG A 287 -34.83 -43.52 -1.09
CA ARG A 287 -35.89 -43.05 -0.19
C ARG A 287 -36.72 -41.91 -0.81
N VAL A 288 -36.08 -40.92 -1.42
CA VAL A 288 -36.75 -39.81 -2.11
C VAL A 288 -37.55 -40.33 -3.31
N LEU A 289 -36.99 -41.25 -4.10
CA LEU A 289 -37.69 -41.84 -5.25
C LEU A 289 -38.92 -42.66 -4.84
N ASP A 290 -38.87 -43.36 -3.70
CA ASP A 290 -40.00 -44.11 -3.17
C ASP A 290 -41.15 -43.18 -2.72
N LEU A 291 -40.80 -42.04 -2.12
CA LEU A 291 -41.77 -41.00 -1.74
C LEU A 291 -42.46 -40.34 -2.95
N ILE A 292 -41.80 -40.28 -4.11
CA ILE A 292 -42.37 -39.71 -5.35
C ILE A 292 -43.28 -40.73 -6.07
N ARG A 293 -43.01 -42.02 -5.91
CA ARG A 293 -43.74 -43.10 -6.59
C ARG A 293 -45.06 -43.50 -5.90
N THR A 294 -45.25 -43.05 -4.66
CA THR A 294 -46.44 -43.34 -3.84
C THR A 294 -47.51 -42.28 -4.06
#